data_AF-A0A2N0Z561-F1
#
_entry.id   AF-A0A2N0Z561-F1
#
_cell.length_a   1.000
_cell.length_b   1.000
_cell.length_c   1.000
_cell.angle_alpha   90.00
_cell.angle_beta   90.00
_cell.angle_gamma   90.00
#
_symmetry.space_group_name_H-M   'P 1'
#
loop_
_entity.id
_entity.type
_entity.pdbx_description
1 polymer ?
#
loop_
_entity_poly.entity_id
_entity_poly.type
_entity_poly.pdbx_seq_one_letter_code
_entity_poly.pdbx_strand_id
1 'polypeptide(L)'
;MNGHLLNDANEVFYEWTDKMVFAGSEEILPDLECSHLPDNQLDFNDCYEQKEEDIMPAEEKVVGEWFYQCRVKAGGQEWKLPSYFLLHDSMKSFDLKKKQWMGEEDK
;
A
#
# COMPACT_ATOMS: atom_id res chain seq x y z
N MET A 1 10.09 -30.80 28.64
CA MET A 1 9.06 -31.30 27.71
C MET A 1 8.21 -30.09 27.34
N ASN A 2 8.52 -29.41 26.23
CA ASN A 2 8.00 -29.64 24.85
C ASN A 2 6.46 -29.50 24.82
N GLY A 3 5.82 -28.64 24.03
CA GLY A 3 6.27 -27.71 22.98
C GLY A 3 5.06 -26.97 22.37
N HIS A 4 5.34 -25.91 21.59
CA HIS A 4 4.75 -25.56 20.26
C HIS A 4 3.21 -25.75 20.04
N LEU A 5 2.40 -24.74 19.67
CA LEU A 5 2.37 -23.98 18.39
C LEU A 5 1.46 -22.73 18.47
N LEU A 6 1.87 -21.67 17.76
CA LEU A 6 1.02 -20.62 17.18
C LEU A 6 0.12 -21.24 16.09
N ASN A 7 -1.15 -20.84 16.02
CA ASN A 7 -2.14 -21.04 14.94
C ASN A 7 -3.50 -20.57 15.51
N ASP A 8 -4.37 -19.75 14.91
CA ASP A 8 -4.62 -19.43 13.51
C ASP A 8 -5.25 -18.03 13.42
N ALA A 9 -4.96 -17.31 12.34
CA ALA A 9 -5.75 -16.18 11.87
C ALA A 9 -7.16 -16.68 11.54
N ASN A 10 -8.11 -16.44 12.46
CA ASN A 10 -9.45 -16.98 12.36
C ASN A 10 -10.29 -16.11 11.41
N GLU A 11 -10.22 -16.40 10.12
CA GLU A 11 -11.13 -15.85 9.11
C GLU A 11 -12.58 -16.10 9.55
N VAL A 12 -13.36 -15.02 9.71
CA VAL A 12 -14.76 -15.12 10.13
C VAL A 12 -15.61 -15.47 8.91
N PHE A 13 -15.87 -16.75 8.71
CA PHE A 13 -16.83 -17.21 7.70
C PHE A 13 -18.24 -16.78 8.13
N TYR A 14 -18.90 -15.94 7.33
CA TYR A 14 -20.33 -15.68 7.50
C TYR A 14 -21.11 -16.95 7.14
N GLU A 15 -21.84 -17.51 8.12
CA GLU A 15 -22.78 -18.62 7.91
C GLU A 15 -24.04 -18.15 7.18
N TRP A 16 -23.94 -17.78 5.91
CA TRP A 16 -25.11 -17.64 5.04
C TRP A 16 -24.88 -18.37 3.73
N THR A 17 -25.83 -19.24 3.39
CA THR A 17 -25.86 -20.13 2.23
C THR A 17 -26.01 -19.37 0.91
N ASP A 18 -25.05 -18.52 0.56
CA ASP A 18 -24.99 -17.89 -0.75
C ASP A 18 -23.73 -18.36 -1.47
N LYS A 19 -23.90 -19.07 -2.59
CA LYS A 19 -22.80 -19.66 -3.38
C LYS A 19 -21.96 -18.61 -4.14
N MET A 20 -22.15 -17.33 -3.84
CA MET A 20 -21.53 -16.17 -4.49
C MET A 20 -20.63 -15.36 -3.53
N VAL A 21 -20.43 -15.81 -2.29
CA VAL A 21 -19.51 -15.13 -1.36
C VAL A 21 -18.08 -15.58 -1.66
N PHE A 22 -17.34 -14.74 -2.38
CA PHE A 22 -15.90 -14.90 -2.54
C PHE A 22 -15.21 -14.48 -1.23
N ALA A 23 -14.87 -15.46 -0.40
CA ALA A 23 -13.89 -15.32 0.68
C ALA A 23 -12.59 -15.98 0.20
N GLY A 24 -11.86 -15.28 -0.67
CA GLY A 24 -10.54 -15.73 -1.12
C GLY A 24 -9.46 -14.97 -0.36
N SER A 25 -8.59 -15.67 0.34
CA SER A 25 -7.25 -15.16 0.65
C SER A 25 -6.43 -15.21 -0.65
N GLU A 26 -5.72 -14.12 -0.95
CA GLU A 26 -4.74 -14.13 -2.04
C GLU A 26 -3.42 -14.68 -1.49
N GLU A 27 -2.94 -15.78 -2.07
CA GLU A 27 -1.61 -16.31 -1.76
C GLU A 27 -0.55 -15.24 -2.12
N ILE A 28 0.35 -14.95 -1.19
CA ILE A 28 1.54 -14.15 -1.48
C ILE A 28 2.31 -14.86 -2.59
N LEU A 29 2.72 -14.11 -3.62
CA LEU A 29 3.51 -14.64 -4.74
C LEU A 29 4.66 -15.50 -4.19
N PRO A 30 4.81 -16.76 -4.65
CA PRO A 30 5.76 -17.72 -4.06
C PRO A 30 7.23 -17.26 -4.14
N ASP A 31 7.53 -16.28 -4.99
CA ASP A 31 8.86 -15.71 -5.18
C ASP A 31 9.13 -14.49 -4.26
N LEU A 32 8.18 -14.09 -3.42
CA LEU A 32 8.36 -12.99 -2.48
C LEU A 32 8.92 -13.53 -1.16
N GLU A 33 10.24 -13.41 -0.97
CA GLU A 33 10.86 -13.66 0.33
C GLU A 33 10.38 -12.61 1.35
N CYS A 34 9.36 -12.96 2.13
CA CYS A 34 8.89 -12.16 3.24
C CYS A 34 9.73 -12.49 4.48
N SER A 35 10.83 -11.76 4.69
CA SER A 35 11.65 -11.93 5.89
C SER A 35 10.91 -11.42 7.13
N HIS A 36 10.63 -12.30 8.09
CA HIS A 36 10.13 -11.90 9.40
C HIS A 36 11.28 -11.25 10.20
N LEU A 37 11.18 -9.96 10.44
CA LEU A 37 12.14 -9.24 11.28
C LEU A 37 11.88 -9.65 12.74
N PRO A 38 12.91 -9.98 13.54
CA PRO A 38 12.73 -10.36 14.93
C PRO A 38 12.14 -9.19 15.74
N ASP A 39 11.25 -9.49 16.70
CA ASP A 39 10.52 -8.50 17.54
C ASP A 39 11.41 -7.49 18.29
N ASN A 40 12.72 -7.75 18.38
CA ASN A 40 13.71 -6.83 18.94
C ASN A 40 14.21 -5.76 17.95
N GLN A 41 13.72 -5.74 16.71
CA GLN A 41 13.93 -4.67 15.73
C GLN A 41 12.86 -3.57 15.85
N LEU A 42 12.50 -3.24 17.09
CA LEU A 42 11.58 -2.17 17.49
C LEU A 42 11.97 -0.76 17.01
N ASP A 43 13.04 -0.58 16.23
CA ASP A 43 13.51 0.75 15.87
C ASP A 43 13.10 1.21 14.46
N PHE A 44 12.45 0.37 13.62
CA PHE A 44 12.02 0.88 12.31
C PHE A 44 10.86 1.88 12.45
N ASN A 45 9.79 1.48 13.13
CA ASN A 45 8.62 2.33 13.33
C ASN A 45 8.98 3.58 14.13
N ASP A 46 9.70 3.42 15.25
CA ASP A 46 10.14 4.54 16.08
C ASP A 46 11.06 5.51 15.30
N CYS A 47 11.99 5.00 14.48
CA CYS A 47 12.85 5.83 13.62
C CYS A 47 12.05 6.54 12.51
N TYR A 48 11.05 5.86 11.94
CA TYR A 48 10.16 6.43 10.95
C TYR A 48 9.33 7.57 11.54
N GLU A 49 8.68 7.35 12.69
CA GLU A 49 7.89 8.36 13.41
C GLU A 49 8.75 9.58 13.80
N GLN A 50 9.98 9.36 14.31
CA GLN A 50 10.89 10.45 14.66
C GLN A 50 11.35 11.30 13.47
N LYS A 51 11.27 10.76 12.24
CA LYS A 51 11.74 11.41 11.01
C LYS A 51 10.61 11.64 10.01
N GLU A 52 9.36 11.50 10.45
CA GLU A 52 8.19 11.50 9.58
C GLU A 52 8.14 12.77 8.72
N GLU A 53 8.45 13.93 9.30
CA GLU A 53 8.46 15.22 8.59
C GLU A 53 9.44 15.26 7.41
N ASP A 54 10.56 14.53 7.47
CA ASP A 54 11.54 14.45 6.39
C ASP A 54 11.25 13.29 5.42
N ILE A 55 10.78 12.16 5.96
CA ILE A 55 10.53 10.94 5.18
C ILE A 55 9.27 11.09 4.33
N MET A 56 8.16 11.59 4.89
CA MET A 56 6.90 11.70 4.16
C MET A 56 7.01 12.46 2.84
N PRO A 57 7.61 13.68 2.78
CA PRO A 57 7.78 14.38 1.51
C PRO A 57 8.68 13.64 0.51
N ALA A 58 9.69 12.93 1.01
CA ALA A 58 10.58 12.13 0.17
C ALA A 58 9.86 10.92 -0.42
N GLU A 59 9.04 10.23 0.37
CA GLU A 59 8.21 9.12 -0.05
C GLU A 59 7.15 9.55 -1.08
N GLU A 60 6.39 10.61 -0.79
CA GLU A 60 5.42 11.20 -1.73
C GLU A 60 6.09 11.47 -3.09
N LYS A 61 7.31 12.02 -3.08
CA LYS A 61 8.05 12.30 -4.31
C LYS A 61 8.47 11.02 -5.03
N VAL A 62 9.06 10.06 -4.33
CA VAL A 62 9.59 8.82 -4.94
C VAL A 62 8.47 7.96 -5.49
N VAL A 63 7.40 7.75 -4.71
CA VAL A 63 6.24 6.97 -5.12
C VAL A 63 5.49 7.65 -6.27
N GLY A 64 5.30 8.97 -6.21
CA GLY A 64 4.70 9.75 -7.30
C GLY A 64 5.46 9.64 -8.61
N GLU A 65 6.79 9.76 -8.57
CA GLU A 65 7.61 9.59 -9.76
C GLU A 65 7.53 8.15 -10.29
N TRP A 66 7.71 7.15 -9.42
CA TRP A 66 7.64 5.74 -9.80
C TRP A 66 6.31 5.39 -10.47
N PHE A 67 5.18 5.78 -9.86
CA PHE A 67 3.86 5.50 -10.40
C PHE A 67 3.63 6.22 -11.73
N TYR A 68 4.07 7.47 -11.85
CA TYR A 68 4.00 8.21 -13.12
C TYR A 68 4.80 7.50 -14.23
N GLN A 69 5.98 6.98 -13.92
CA GLN A 69 6.77 6.21 -14.88
C GLN A 69 6.06 4.91 -15.29
N CYS A 70 5.42 4.21 -14.36
CA CYS A 70 4.58 3.06 -14.66
C CYS A 70 3.43 3.43 -15.60
N ARG A 71 2.74 4.55 -15.34
CA ARG A 71 1.70 5.09 -16.23
C ARG A 71 2.23 5.35 -17.63
N VAL A 72 3.39 5.99 -17.78
CA VAL A 72 4.01 6.25 -19.09
C VAL A 72 4.25 4.93 -19.84
N LYS A 73 4.85 3.94 -19.17
CA LYS A 73 5.15 2.62 -19.74
C LYS A 73 3.88 1.87 -20.18
N ALA A 74 2.78 2.07 -19.47
CA ALA A 74 1.47 1.48 -19.81
C ALA A 74 0.70 2.24 -20.90
N GLY A 75 1.28 3.26 -21.53
CA GLY A 75 0.58 4.10 -22.53
C GLY A 75 -0.45 5.04 -21.93
N GLY A 76 -0.43 5.24 -20.61
CA GLY A 76 -1.44 6.02 -19.90
C GLY A 76 -1.50 7.50 -20.29
N GLN A 77 -0.51 8.01 -21.04
CA GLN A 77 -0.52 9.35 -21.64
C GLN A 77 -1.72 9.57 -22.59
N GLU A 78 -2.29 8.51 -23.15
CA GLU A 78 -3.48 8.59 -24.01
C GLU A 78 -4.79 8.73 -23.22
N TRP A 79 -4.76 8.55 -21.89
CA TRP A 79 -5.95 8.63 -21.06
C TRP A 79 -6.50 10.06 -21.01
N LYS A 80 -7.73 10.23 -21.51
CA LYS A 80 -8.38 11.54 -21.64
C LYS A 80 -9.02 12.02 -20.34
N LEU A 81 -9.37 11.12 -19.44
CA LEU A 81 -10.01 11.50 -18.17
C LEU A 81 -8.96 11.97 -17.15
N PRO A 82 -9.32 12.91 -16.26
CA PRO A 82 -8.53 13.15 -15.05
C PRO A 82 -8.32 11.84 -14.29
N SER A 83 -7.13 11.65 -13.75
CA SER A 83 -6.79 10.44 -13.01
C SER A 83 -5.83 10.81 -11.90
N TYR A 84 -6.09 10.26 -10.72
CA TYR A 84 -5.39 10.59 -9.49
C TYR A 84 -5.09 9.30 -8.73
N PHE A 85 -4.02 9.30 -7.94
CA PHE A 85 -3.84 8.31 -6.89
C PHE A 85 -3.57 9.03 -5.56
N LEU A 86 -3.77 8.33 -4.46
CA LEU A 86 -3.50 8.81 -3.11
C LEU A 86 -2.74 7.75 -2.33
N LEU A 87 -1.98 8.19 -1.33
CA LEU A 87 -1.45 7.31 -0.31
C LEU A 87 -2.47 7.19 0.81
N HIS A 88 -2.51 6.03 1.48
CA HIS A 88 -3.38 5.84 2.64
C HIS A 88 -3.14 6.96 3.66
N ASP A 89 -4.22 7.48 4.26
CA ASP A 89 -4.23 8.63 5.19
C ASP A 89 -3.67 9.97 4.65
N SER A 90 -3.35 10.07 3.35
CA SER A 90 -2.93 11.34 2.76
C SER A 90 -4.14 12.23 2.45
N MET A 91 -4.06 13.49 2.87
CA MET A 91 -5.00 14.56 2.47
C MET A 91 -4.72 15.11 1.06
N LYS A 92 -3.72 14.57 0.37
CA LYS A 92 -3.33 14.98 -0.98
C LYS A 92 -3.53 13.83 -1.95
N SER A 93 -3.71 14.19 -3.20
CA SER A 93 -3.65 13.25 -4.32
C SER A 93 -2.63 13.70 -5.34
N PHE A 94 -2.04 12.76 -6.05
CA PHE A 94 -1.15 13.05 -7.16
C PHE A 94 -1.95 13.10 -8.47
N ASP A 95 -1.96 14.26 -9.12
CA ASP A 95 -2.53 14.46 -10.45
C ASP A 95 -1.61 13.83 -11.50
N LEU A 96 -2.07 12.76 -12.14
CA LEU A 96 -1.30 12.01 -13.12
C LEU A 96 -1.12 12.75 -14.46
N LYS A 97 -1.93 13.78 -14.73
CA LYS A 97 -1.78 14.62 -15.92
C LYS A 97 -0.82 15.78 -15.66
N LYS A 98 -0.99 16.48 -14.55
CA LYS A 98 -0.15 17.63 -14.17
C LYS A 98 1.18 17.23 -13.54
N LYS A 99 1.30 15.97 -13.11
CA LYS A 99 2.48 15.42 -12.43
C LYS A 99 2.81 16.18 -11.14
N GLN A 100 1.80 16.40 -10.30
CA GLN A 100 1.96 17.15 -9.06
C GLN A 100 1.00 16.66 -7.96
N TRP A 101 1.43 16.81 -6.71
CA TRP A 101 0.57 16.63 -5.54
C TRP A 101 -0.35 17.84 -5.38
N MET A 102 -1.63 17.58 -5.12
CA MET A 102 -2.67 18.60 -4.92
C MET A 102 -3.49 18.25 -3.69
N GLY A 103 -3.87 19.24 -2.89
CA GLY A 103 -4.80 19.05 -1.78
C GLY A 103 -6.22 18.75 -2.30
N GLU A 104 -7.11 18.29 -1.41
CA GLU A 104 -8.51 18.05 -1.79
C GLU A 104 -9.23 19.31 -2.30
N GLU A 105 -8.86 20.47 -1.78
CA GLU A 105 -9.44 21.78 -2.17
C GLU A 105 -9.03 22.23 -3.59
N ASP A 106 -7.95 21.66 -4.13
CA ASP A 106 -7.34 22.03 -5.42
C ASP A 106 -7.75 21.11 -6.59
N LYS A 107 -8.64 20.13 -6.35
CA LYS A 107 -9.06 19.10 -7.31
C LYS A 107 -10.08 19.56 -8.34
#